data_AF-A0A914IGQ2-F1
#
_entry.id   AF-A0A914IGQ2-F1
#
_cell.length_a   1.000
_cell.length_b   1.000
_cell.length_c   1.000
_cell.angle_alpha   90.00
_cell.angle_beta   90.00
_cell.angle_gamma   90.00
#
_symmetry.space_group_name_H-M   'P 1'
#
loop_
_entity.id
_entity.type
_entity.pdbx_description
1 polymer ?
#
loop_
_entity_poly.entity_id
_entity_poly.type
_entity_poly.pdbx_seq_one_letter_code
_entity_poly.pdbx_strand_id
1 'polypeptide(L)'
;MLLFPNCGICARRAKKEFVLAKDVKRTTSAARVKLYEYMEKVYSAEGCKLLYCDTDSLIFTHPRGVCPLKEGNFLGEMTREYGDSDILEFVAAGPKQYSLKLKKKANGGIWHNTKIRGITLNMDNEFGYEEFKKMVLGFKEGAKKQFRYPEKIGPTKDSRVLSKDTSKDYGPVQRKGIIDADWNVLPYGFY
;
A
#
# COMPACT_ATOMS: atom_id res chain seq x y z
N MET A 1 -7.49 1.49 11.19
CA MET A 1 -7.45 0.01 11.21
C MET A 1 -8.80 -0.48 10.75
N LEU A 2 -8.88 -1.30 9.69
CA LEU A 2 -10.16 -1.79 9.19
C LEU A 2 -10.16 -3.32 9.23
N LEU A 3 -10.48 -3.87 10.40
CA LEU A 3 -10.89 -5.27 10.55
C LEU A 3 -12.38 -5.32 10.25
N PHE A 4 -12.74 -5.88 9.10
CA PHE A 4 -14.14 -6.16 8.78
C PHE A 4 -14.39 -7.66 9.00
N PRO A 5 -14.94 -8.07 10.15
CA PRO A 5 -15.08 -9.50 10.50
C PRO A 5 -15.93 -10.31 9.50
N ASN A 6 -16.75 -9.62 8.68
CA ASN A 6 -17.65 -10.25 7.71
C ASN A 6 -17.31 -9.96 6.24
N CYS A 7 -16.18 -9.30 5.95
CA CYS A 7 -15.79 -8.94 4.58
C CYS A 7 -14.49 -9.64 4.16
N GLY A 8 -14.39 -10.03 2.89
CA GLY A 8 -13.13 -10.46 2.28
C GLY A 8 -12.31 -9.26 1.84
N ILE A 9 -10.98 -9.35 1.94
CA ILE A 9 -10.05 -8.35 1.40
C ILE A 9 -9.45 -8.91 0.11
N CYS A 10 -9.49 -8.12 -0.96
CA CYS A 10 -8.93 -8.49 -2.25
C CYS A 10 -7.90 -7.45 -2.70
N ALA A 11 -6.77 -7.92 -3.24
CA ALA A 11 -5.78 -7.08 -3.90
C ALA A 11 -5.73 -7.43 -5.40
N ARG A 12 -5.94 -6.41 -6.23
CA ARG A 12 -5.85 -6.52 -7.68
C ARG A 12 -4.69 -5.70 -8.21
N ARG A 13 -4.07 -6.20 -9.26
CA ARG A 13 -3.04 -5.49 -10.01
C ARG A 13 -3.30 -5.65 -11.50
N ALA A 14 -3.19 -4.58 -12.27
CA ALA A 14 -3.27 -4.66 -13.72
C ALA A 14 -1.98 -5.27 -14.27
N LYS A 15 -2.10 -6.18 -15.24
CA LYS A 15 -0.92 -6.66 -15.96
C LYS A 15 -0.30 -5.53 -16.79
N LYS A 16 0.97 -5.23 -16.51
CA LYS A 16 1.83 -4.40 -17.35
C LYS A 16 2.67 -5.33 -18.22
N GLU A 17 2.23 -5.62 -19.43
CA GLU A 17 3.21 -5.87 -20.48
C GLU A 17 3.61 -4.53 -21.06
N PHE A 18 4.92 -4.39 -21.24
CA PHE A 18 5.62 -3.20 -21.70
C PHE A 18 5.20 -2.92 -23.15
N VAL A 19 4.03 -2.31 -23.36
CA VAL A 19 3.69 -1.81 -24.69
C VAL A 19 4.61 -0.63 -24.94
N LEU A 20 5.54 -0.84 -25.88
CA LEU A 20 6.32 0.15 -26.60
C LEU A 20 5.40 1.25 -27.14
N ALA A 21 5.06 2.21 -26.29
CA ALA A 21 4.34 3.39 -26.69
C ALA A 21 5.31 4.57 -26.55
N LYS A 22 5.77 5.04 -27.71
CA LYS A 22 6.74 6.12 -27.93
C LYS A 22 6.33 7.48 -27.31
N ASP A 23 5.19 7.57 -26.62
CA ASP A 23 4.69 8.76 -25.92
C ASP A 23 4.24 8.47 -24.48
N VAL A 24 5.17 8.62 -23.53
CA VAL A 24 4.97 8.35 -22.07
C VAL A 24 3.83 9.17 -21.45
N LYS A 25 3.50 10.34 -22.00
CA LYS A 25 2.43 11.21 -21.47
C LYS A 25 1.04 10.63 -21.72
N ARG A 26 0.77 10.11 -22.92
CA ARG A 26 -0.55 9.54 -23.28
C ARG A 26 -0.82 8.22 -22.57
N THR A 27 0.23 7.43 -22.35
CA THR A 27 0.11 6.13 -21.66
C THR A 27 -0.19 6.28 -20.17
N THR A 28 0.44 7.24 -19.50
CA THR A 28 0.21 7.46 -18.06
C THR A 28 -1.16 8.07 -17.76
N SER A 29 -1.68 8.95 -18.61
CA SER A 29 -3.04 9.48 -18.47
C SER A 29 -4.09 8.38 -18.70
N ALA A 30 -3.95 7.60 -19.77
CA ALA A 30 -4.86 6.49 -20.07
C ALA A 30 -4.89 5.44 -18.94
N ALA A 31 -3.72 5.10 -18.38
CA ALA A 31 -3.64 4.17 -17.25
C ALA A 31 -4.39 4.68 -16.01
N ARG A 32 -4.31 5.99 -15.72
CA ARG A 32 -5.06 6.60 -14.61
C ARG A 32 -6.56 6.57 -14.83
N VAL A 33 -7.04 6.91 -16.04
CA VAL A 33 -8.48 6.85 -16.36
C VAL A 33 -9.00 5.42 -16.17
N LYS A 34 -8.27 4.43 -16.69
CA LYS A 34 -8.64 3.01 -16.53
C LYS A 34 -8.65 2.57 -15.06
N LEU A 35 -7.70 3.04 -14.25
CA LEU A 35 -7.71 2.79 -12.81
C LEU A 35 -8.93 3.41 -12.13
N TYR A 36 -9.31 4.64 -12.50
CA TYR A 36 -10.50 5.30 -11.97
C TYR A 36 -11.79 4.54 -12.29
N GLU A 37 -11.94 3.99 -13.50
CA GLU A 37 -13.08 3.15 -13.87
C GLU A 37 -13.20 1.91 -12.95
N TYR A 38 -12.07 1.30 -12.56
CA TYR A 38 -12.09 0.18 -11.62
C TYR A 38 -12.40 0.63 -10.18
N MET A 39 -11.92 1.80 -9.77
CA MET A 39 -12.26 2.37 -8.46
C MET A 39 -13.75 2.68 -8.38
N GLU A 40 -14.35 3.25 -9.43
CA GLU A 40 -15.78 3.53 -9.53
C GLU A 40 -16.60 2.24 -9.43
N LYS A 41 -16.21 1.17 -10.13
CA LYS A 41 -16.86 -0.15 -10.00
C LYS A 41 -16.85 -0.70 -8.58
N VAL A 42 -15.74 -0.51 -7.85
CA VAL A 42 -15.63 -0.91 -6.43
C VAL A 42 -16.50 -0.02 -5.55
N TYR A 43 -16.56 1.28 -5.84
CA TYR A 43 -17.33 2.25 -5.06
C TYR A 43 -18.85 2.08 -5.25
N SER A 44 -19.29 1.81 -6.48
CA SER A 44 -20.70 1.57 -6.83
C SER A 44 -21.21 0.20 -6.38
N ALA A 45 -20.33 -0.72 -5.99
CA ALA A 45 -20.73 -2.03 -5.48
C ALA A 45 -21.11 -1.96 -4.00
N GLU A 46 -22.31 -2.43 -3.68
CA GLU A 46 -22.81 -2.42 -2.31
C GLU A 46 -21.91 -3.21 -1.35
N GLY A 47 -21.62 -2.62 -0.19
CA GLY A 47 -20.78 -3.24 0.84
C GLY A 47 -19.30 -3.34 0.50
N CYS A 48 -18.85 -2.77 -0.63
CA CYS A 48 -17.44 -2.68 -0.98
C CYS A 48 -16.81 -1.38 -0.45
N LYS A 49 -15.56 -1.45 0.01
CA LYS A 49 -14.80 -0.26 0.45
C LYS A 49 -13.39 -0.29 -0.11
N LEU A 50 -12.97 0.79 -0.75
CA LEU A 50 -11.60 0.93 -1.25
C LEU A 50 -10.66 1.23 -0.08
N LEU A 51 -9.60 0.42 0.06
CA LEU A 51 -8.60 0.55 1.13
C LEU A 51 -7.33 1.25 0.67
N TYR A 52 -6.88 0.96 -0.56
CA TYR A 52 -5.64 1.50 -1.09
C TYR A 52 -5.64 1.49 -2.61
N CYS A 53 -4.99 2.47 -3.21
CA CYS A 53 -4.75 2.56 -4.65
C CYS A 53 -3.31 3.02 -4.93
N ASP A 54 -2.66 2.37 -5.90
CA ASP A 54 -1.41 2.83 -6.50
C ASP A 54 -1.58 2.88 -8.04
N THR A 55 -0.47 3.10 -8.75
CA THR A 55 -0.38 3.32 -10.20
C THR A 55 -1.18 2.32 -11.04
N ASP A 56 -1.21 1.05 -10.62
CA ASP A 56 -1.82 -0.06 -11.35
C ASP A 56 -2.38 -1.13 -10.41
N SER A 57 -2.51 -0.82 -9.11
CA SER A 57 -3.02 -1.76 -8.12
C SER A 57 -4.06 -1.12 -7.23
N LEU A 58 -5.01 -1.94 -6.79
CA LEU A 58 -6.06 -1.54 -5.87
C LEU A 58 -6.28 -2.63 -4.83
N ILE A 59 -6.55 -2.21 -3.60
CA ILE A 59 -6.88 -3.08 -2.48
C ILE A 59 -8.22 -2.59 -1.94
N PHE A 60 -9.17 -3.51 -1.80
CA PHE A 60 -10.51 -3.20 -1.35
C PHE A 60 -11.11 -4.35 -0.56
N THR A 61 -12.10 -4.03 0.25
CA THR A 61 -12.94 -5.02 0.93
C THR A 61 -14.22 -5.24 0.15
N HIS A 62 -14.74 -6.45 0.19
CA HIS A 62 -16.02 -6.81 -0.42
C HIS A 62 -16.76 -7.83 0.45
N PRO A 63 -18.10 -7.94 0.35
CA PRO A 63 -18.86 -8.99 0.99
C PRO A 63 -18.41 -10.37 0.50
N ARG A 64 -18.49 -11.40 1.36
CA ARG A 64 -18.12 -12.77 0.96
C ARG A 64 -18.99 -13.22 -0.21
N GLY A 65 -18.35 -13.74 -1.26
CA GLY A 65 -19.03 -14.24 -2.47
C GLY A 65 -19.34 -13.19 -3.55
N VAL A 66 -19.25 -11.89 -3.24
CA VAL A 66 -19.57 -10.81 -4.20
C VAL A 66 -18.31 -9.99 -4.49
N CYS A 67 -17.44 -10.48 -5.37
CA CYS A 67 -16.31 -9.69 -5.84
C CYS A 67 -16.76 -8.83 -7.04
N PRO A 68 -16.75 -7.49 -6.93
CA PRO A 68 -17.23 -6.59 -7.98
C PRO A 68 -16.34 -6.57 -9.23
N LEU A 69 -15.08 -7.01 -9.10
CA LEU A 69 -14.11 -6.99 -10.19
C LEU A 69 -13.89 -8.39 -10.76
N LYS A 70 -14.16 -8.52 -12.06
CA LYS A 70 -13.83 -9.71 -12.86
C LYS A 70 -12.33 -9.84 -13.00
N GLU A 71 -11.84 -11.06 -12.91
CA GLU A 71 -10.43 -11.39 -13.14
C GLU A 71 -10.23 -11.60 -14.63
N GLY A 72 -9.13 -11.08 -15.13
CA GLY A 72 -8.81 -11.16 -16.55
C GLY A 72 -7.32 -11.42 -16.76
N ASN A 73 -7.00 -12.22 -17.76
CA ASN A 73 -5.63 -12.59 -18.10
C ASN A 73 -5.03 -11.70 -19.20
N PHE A 74 -5.85 -10.88 -19.85
CA PHE A 74 -5.46 -10.04 -20.99
C PHE A 74 -4.84 -8.71 -20.54
N LEU A 75 -4.25 -8.02 -21.52
CA LEU A 75 -3.52 -6.77 -21.29
C LEU A 75 -4.43 -5.68 -20.70
N GLY A 76 -3.98 -5.11 -19.58
CA GLY A 76 -4.70 -4.05 -18.88
C GLY A 76 -5.94 -4.53 -18.12
N GLU A 77 -6.20 -5.83 -18.04
CA GLU A 77 -7.16 -6.39 -17.10
C GLU A 77 -6.55 -6.56 -15.71
N MET A 78 -7.43 -6.59 -14.71
CA MET A 78 -7.07 -6.74 -13.30
C MET A 78 -6.90 -8.22 -12.95
N THR A 79 -5.71 -8.61 -12.55
CA THR A 79 -5.42 -9.94 -12.01
C THR A 79 -5.42 -9.93 -10.49
N ARG A 80 -5.59 -11.11 -9.89
CA ARG A 80 -5.46 -11.31 -8.44
C ARG A 80 -3.98 -11.43 -8.07
N GLU A 81 -3.48 -10.56 -7.18
CA GLU A 81 -2.06 -10.58 -6.79
C GLU A 81 -1.74 -11.72 -5.81
N TYR A 82 -2.67 -12.02 -4.89
CA TYR A 82 -2.54 -13.10 -3.91
C TYR A 82 -3.60 -14.16 -4.17
N GLY A 83 -3.54 -14.86 -5.31
CA GLY A 83 -4.48 -15.92 -5.65
C GLY A 83 -4.53 -17.06 -4.61
N ASP A 84 -3.35 -17.42 -4.14
CA ASP A 84 -3.09 -18.60 -3.30
C ASP A 84 -3.16 -18.29 -1.80
N SER A 85 -3.43 -17.05 -1.42
CA SER A 85 -3.47 -16.61 -0.03
C SER A 85 -4.66 -15.68 0.23
N ASP A 86 -5.29 -15.83 1.38
CA ASP A 86 -6.33 -14.91 1.84
C ASP A 86 -5.70 -13.79 2.68
N ILE A 87 -6.09 -12.55 2.39
CA ILE A 87 -5.66 -11.39 3.17
C ILE A 87 -6.53 -11.32 4.43
N LEU A 88 -5.92 -11.52 5.60
CA LEU A 88 -6.60 -11.49 6.89
C LEU A 88 -6.68 -10.07 7.45
N GLU A 89 -5.57 -9.34 7.38
CA GLU A 89 -5.47 -7.98 7.90
C GLU A 89 -4.70 -7.09 6.93
N PHE A 90 -5.14 -5.84 6.84
CA PHE A 90 -4.48 -4.79 6.09
C PHE A 90 -4.21 -3.60 7.00
N VAL A 91 -2.95 -3.16 7.03
CA VAL A 91 -2.52 -1.96 7.74
C VAL A 91 -1.86 -1.03 6.74
N ALA A 92 -2.23 0.25 6.76
CA ALA A 92 -1.60 1.28 5.94
C ALA A 92 -1.20 2.47 6.82
N ALA A 93 0.00 2.97 6.56
CA ALA A 93 0.57 4.17 7.19
C ALA A 93 0.41 5.42 6.31
N GLY A 94 0.27 5.22 4.99
CA GLY A 94 0.22 6.29 4.02
C GLY A 94 0.54 5.81 2.60
N PRO A 95 0.81 6.73 1.67
CA PRO A 95 1.09 6.39 0.28
C PRO A 95 2.36 5.53 0.17
N LYS A 96 2.25 4.38 -0.50
CA LYS A 96 3.36 3.41 -0.70
C LYS A 96 3.93 2.83 0.60
N GLN A 97 3.11 2.80 1.65
CA GLN A 97 3.46 2.31 2.97
C GLN A 97 2.30 1.48 3.55
N TYR A 98 2.37 0.17 3.37
CA TYR A 98 1.36 -0.77 3.87
C TYR A 98 1.97 -2.11 4.27
N SER A 99 1.25 -2.86 5.08
CA SER A 99 1.58 -4.23 5.42
C SER A 99 0.34 -5.12 5.41
N LEU A 100 0.51 -6.33 4.88
CA LEU A 100 -0.52 -7.34 4.72
C LEU A 100 -0.20 -8.56 5.59
N LYS A 101 -1.21 -9.07 6.29
CA LYS A 101 -1.16 -10.40 6.90
C LYS A 101 -1.92 -11.38 6.01
N LEU A 102 -1.21 -12.37 5.51
CA LEU A 102 -1.69 -13.31 4.50
C LEU A 102 -1.71 -14.73 5.07
N LYS A 103 -2.74 -15.50 4.74
CA LYS A 103 -2.86 -16.92 5.08
C LYS A 103 -2.86 -17.74 3.80
N LYS A 104 -1.88 -18.64 3.62
CA LYS A 104 -1.84 -19.55 2.48
C LYS A 104 -3.02 -20.52 2.52
N LYS A 105 -3.71 -20.70 1.39
CA LYS A 105 -4.83 -21.64 1.27
C LYS A 105 -4.40 -23.10 1.36
N ALA A 106 -3.24 -23.43 0.80
CA ALA A 106 -2.74 -24.80 0.75
C ALA A 106 -2.40 -25.37 2.14
N ASN A 107 -1.65 -24.62 2.95
CA ASN A 107 -1.07 -25.15 4.20
C ASN A 107 -1.55 -24.39 5.45
N GLY A 108 -2.40 -23.37 5.30
CA GLY A 108 -2.82 -22.49 6.40
C GLY A 108 -1.71 -21.60 6.99
N GLY A 109 -0.48 -21.67 6.47
CA GLY A 109 0.67 -20.91 6.95
C GLY A 109 0.45 -19.40 6.81
N ILE A 110 0.72 -18.69 7.90
CA ILE A 110 0.61 -17.22 7.97
C ILE A 110 1.96 -16.61 7.58
N TRP A 111 1.91 -15.58 6.73
CA TRP A 111 3.08 -14.80 6.37
C TRP A 111 2.71 -13.33 6.20
N HIS A 112 3.72 -12.47 6.20
CA HIS A 112 3.56 -11.04 6.20
C HIS A 112 4.23 -10.41 4.98
N ASN A 113 3.57 -9.43 4.36
CA ASN A 113 4.13 -8.68 3.25
C ASN A 113 4.11 -7.19 3.58
N THR A 114 5.27 -6.65 3.98
CA THR A 114 5.43 -5.23 4.31
C THR A 114 6.06 -4.49 3.13
N LYS A 115 5.41 -3.42 2.69
CA LYS A 115 5.88 -2.53 1.63
C LYS A 115 6.02 -1.13 2.19
N ILE A 116 7.25 -0.66 2.37
CA ILE A 116 7.54 0.68 2.88
C ILE A 116 8.55 1.35 1.94
N ARG A 117 8.08 2.32 1.15
CA ARG A 117 8.96 3.07 0.27
C ARG A 117 9.78 4.10 1.05
N GLY A 118 11.08 4.13 0.79
CA GLY A 118 12.00 5.13 1.35
C GLY A 118 12.67 4.71 2.65
N ILE A 119 12.50 3.46 3.08
CA ILE A 119 13.30 2.81 4.12
C ILE A 119 13.98 1.63 3.45
N THR A 120 15.30 1.51 3.62
CA THR A 120 16.03 0.29 3.29
C THR A 120 16.02 -0.61 4.52
N LEU A 121 15.53 -1.83 4.35
CA LEU A 121 15.58 -2.86 5.38
C LEU A 121 16.99 -3.47 5.35
N ASN A 122 17.73 -3.30 6.44
CA ASN A 122 19.01 -3.94 6.70
C ASN A 122 18.84 -4.85 7.93
N MET A 123 19.85 -5.66 8.26
CA MET A 123 19.82 -6.53 9.46
C MET A 123 19.51 -5.73 10.75
N ASP A 124 20.08 -4.53 10.91
CA ASP A 124 19.81 -3.64 12.05
C ASP A 124 18.43 -2.94 12.00
N ASN A 125 17.81 -2.91 10.83
CA ASN A 125 16.56 -2.20 10.57
C ASN A 125 15.45 -3.18 10.18
N GLU A 126 15.43 -4.36 10.79
CA GLU A 126 14.35 -5.31 10.58
C GLU A 126 13.03 -4.72 11.09
N PHE A 127 11.97 -4.98 10.34
CA PHE A 127 10.71 -4.29 10.55
C PHE A 127 9.55 -5.24 10.27
N GLY A 128 9.03 -5.82 11.35
CA GLY A 128 7.94 -6.79 11.30
C GLY A 128 6.56 -6.16 11.07
N TYR A 129 5.58 -7.00 10.75
CA TYR A 129 4.17 -6.60 10.65
C TYR A 129 3.63 -6.02 11.98
N GLU A 130 4.00 -6.64 13.10
CA GLU A 130 3.51 -6.21 14.42
C GLU A 130 4.06 -4.85 14.83
N GLU A 131 5.35 -4.61 14.58
CA GLU A 131 5.97 -3.31 14.80
C GLU A 131 5.37 -2.24 13.89
N PHE A 132 5.10 -2.56 12.62
CA PHE A 132 4.39 -1.66 11.72
C PHE A 132 3.02 -1.27 12.27
N LYS A 133 2.26 -2.28 12.73
CA LYS A 133 0.93 -2.09 13.28
C LYS A 133 0.98 -1.21 14.53
N LYS A 134 1.89 -1.49 15.48
CA LYS A 134 2.08 -0.67 16.69
C LYS A 134 2.41 0.78 16.35
N MET A 135 3.32 0.99 15.40
CA MET A 135 3.74 2.33 15.00
C MET A 135 2.63 3.11 14.27
N VAL A 136 1.81 2.45 13.45
CA VAL A 136 0.65 3.11 12.81
C VAL A 136 -0.40 3.50 13.85
N LEU A 137 -0.66 2.64 14.83
CA LEU A 137 -1.63 2.93 15.90
C LEU A 137 -1.13 4.01 16.87
N GLY A 138 0.16 3.95 17.25
CA GLY A 138 0.82 4.90 18.15
C GLY A 138 1.14 6.26 17.51
N PHE A 139 0.75 6.50 16.24
CA PHE A 139 0.99 7.79 15.61
C PHE A 139 0.25 8.94 16.29
N LYS A 140 -0.99 8.72 16.76
CA LYS A 140 -1.74 9.73 17.52
C LYS A 140 -1.03 10.13 18.82
N GLU A 141 -0.22 9.22 19.36
CA GLU A 141 0.57 9.42 20.59
C GLU A 141 1.96 10.02 20.30
N GLY A 142 2.26 10.33 19.03
CA GLY A 142 3.52 10.96 18.62
C GLY A 142 4.70 9.99 18.48
N ALA A 143 4.46 8.68 18.50
CA ALA A 143 5.53 7.69 18.36
C ALA A 143 6.21 7.80 16.98
N LYS A 144 7.53 7.99 16.98
CA LYS A 144 8.38 7.96 15.79
C LYS A 144 9.39 6.83 15.93
N LYS A 145 9.57 6.02 14.88
CA LYS A 145 10.65 5.04 14.84
C LYS A 145 11.83 5.64 14.08
N GLN A 146 13.00 5.68 14.71
CA GLN A 146 14.22 6.12 14.06
C GLN A 146 14.92 4.94 13.42
N PHE A 147 15.24 5.07 12.12
CA PHE A 147 16.04 4.11 11.39
C PHE A 147 17.46 4.63 11.29
N ARG A 148 18.44 3.80 11.67
CA ARG A 148 19.85 4.17 11.61
C ARG A 148 20.50 3.54 10.39
N TYR A 149 21.18 4.36 9.60
CA TYR A 149 21.93 3.93 8.43
C TYR A 149 23.40 4.25 8.67
N PRO A 150 24.17 3.29 9.21
CA PRO A 150 25.60 3.47 9.37
C PRO A 150 26.27 3.61 8.00
N GLU A 151 27.31 4.44 7.94
CA GLU A 151 28.20 4.55 6.76
C GLU A 151 27.50 4.85 5.43
N LYS A 152 26.38 5.59 5.45
CA LYS A 152 25.68 5.94 4.22
C LYS A 152 26.54 6.85 3.36
N ILE A 153 26.88 6.37 2.16
CA ILE A 153 27.63 7.13 1.17
C ILE A 153 26.72 8.20 0.56
N GLY A 154 27.17 9.45 0.57
CA GLY A 154 26.44 10.55 -0.05
C GLY A 154 27.35 11.70 -0.47
N PRO A 155 26.93 12.49 -1.49
CA PRO A 155 27.64 13.71 -1.86
C PRO A 155 27.45 14.77 -0.76
N THR A 156 28.53 15.44 -0.40
CA THR A 156 28.52 16.64 0.43
C THR A 156 28.27 17.86 -0.47
N LYS A 157 27.85 19.00 0.11
CA LYS A 157 27.68 20.26 -0.64
C LYS A 157 28.93 20.67 -1.43
N ASP A 158 30.11 20.26 -0.97
CA ASP A 158 31.41 20.50 -1.59
C ASP A 158 31.80 19.45 -2.66
N SER A 159 30.84 18.70 -3.20
CA SER A 159 31.05 17.66 -4.23
C SER A 159 31.95 16.48 -3.82
N ARG A 160 32.28 16.33 -2.52
CA ARG A 160 33.00 15.18 -1.99
C ARG A 160 32.05 14.05 -1.62
N VAL A 161 32.45 12.81 -1.92
CA VAL A 161 31.70 11.60 -1.54
C VAL A 161 32.27 11.08 -0.22
N LEU A 162 31.47 11.08 0.84
CA LEU A 162 31.86 10.63 2.17
C LEU A 162 30.80 9.68 2.73
N SER A 163 31.26 8.70 3.51
CA SER A 163 30.38 7.86 4.33
C SER A 163 30.02 8.63 5.61
N LYS A 164 28.73 8.83 5.86
CA LYS A 164 28.24 9.47 7.09
C LYS A 164 27.09 8.67 7.67
N ASP A 165 27.14 8.46 8.98
CA ASP A 165 26.01 7.93 9.73
C ASP A 165 24.80 8.86 9.57
N THR A 166 23.71 8.30 9.06
CA THR A 166 22.46 9.04 8.85
C THR A 166 21.34 8.34 9.59
N SER A 167 20.64 9.07 10.45
CA SER A 167 19.36 8.61 11.00
C SER A 167 18.20 9.17 10.19
N LYS A 168 17.12 8.41 10.11
CA LYS A 168 15.87 8.84 9.49
C LYS A 168 14.72 8.53 10.43
N ASP A 169 14.04 9.57 10.86
CA ASP A 169 12.81 9.41 11.61
C ASP A 169 11.70 9.02 10.64
N TYR A 170 11.08 7.90 10.91
CA TYR A 170 9.90 7.47 10.22
C TYR A 170 8.66 7.80 11.05
N GLY A 171 7.70 8.42 10.38
CA GLY A 171 6.33 8.52 10.83
C GLY A 171 5.38 8.10 9.72
N PRO A 172 4.22 7.52 10.04
CA PRO A 172 3.14 7.32 9.08
C PRO A 172 2.61 8.69 8.64
N VAL A 173 3.08 9.16 7.49
CA VAL A 173 2.72 10.48 6.96
C VAL A 173 1.63 10.32 5.91
N GLN A 174 0.39 10.61 6.29
CA GLN A 174 -0.71 10.85 5.35
C GLN A 174 -0.91 12.38 5.23
N ARG A 175 -0.27 12.99 4.23
CA ARG A 175 -0.43 14.41 3.89
C ARG A 175 -1.61 14.69 2.96
N LYS A 176 -2.39 13.67 2.61
CA LYS A 176 -3.55 13.79 1.72
C LYS A 176 -4.81 13.54 2.53
N GLY A 177 -5.46 14.61 2.96
CA GLY A 177 -6.69 14.56 3.75
C GLY A 177 -6.47 14.74 5.25
N ILE A 178 -7.58 14.77 5.98
CA ILE A 178 -7.63 14.82 7.45
C ILE A 178 -8.03 13.43 7.94
N ILE A 179 -7.34 12.92 8.97
CA ILE A 179 -7.70 11.65 9.60
C ILE A 179 -8.64 11.96 10.76
N ASP A 180 -9.86 11.44 10.69
CA ASP A 180 -10.88 11.59 11.73
C ASP A 180 -10.62 10.70 12.96
N ALA A 181 -11.36 10.91 14.05
CA ALA A 181 -11.31 10.11 15.27
C ALA A 181 -11.45 8.60 14.99
N ASP A 182 -12.35 8.25 14.07
CA ASP A 182 -12.65 6.89 13.61
C ASP A 182 -11.68 6.33 12.56
N TRP A 183 -10.52 6.99 12.35
CA TRP A 183 -9.50 6.60 11.36
C TRP A 183 -9.96 6.65 9.90
N ASN A 184 -11.01 7.40 9.62
CA ASN A 184 -11.43 7.71 8.25
C ASN A 184 -10.51 8.79 7.66
N VAL A 185 -10.14 8.65 6.39
CA VAL A 185 -9.37 9.68 5.66
C VAL A 185 -10.36 10.55 4.90
N LEU A 186 -10.60 11.77 5.41
CA LEU A 186 -11.46 12.77 4.78
C LEU A 186 -10.65 13.59 3.76
N PRO A 187 -11.23 13.93 2.59
CA PRO A 187 -10.56 14.81 1.64
C PRO A 187 -10.37 16.21 2.21
N TYR A 188 -9.40 16.96 1.69
CA TYR A 188 -9.26 18.38 2.01
C TYR A 188 -10.52 19.14 1.57
N GLY A 189 -11.07 19.97 2.46
CA GLY A 189 -12.29 20.74 2.20
C GLY A 189 -13.57 20.12 2.76
N PHE A 190 -13.47 19.03 3.55
CA PHE A 190 -14.58 18.49 4.33
C PHE A 190 -14.77 19.37 5.59
N TYR A 191 -15.42 20.53 5.41
CA TYR A 191 -15.89 21.43 6.47
C TYR A 191 -17.32 21.85 6.15
#